data_AF-A0A3P7MM86-F1
#
_entry.id   AF-A0A3P7MM86-F1
#
_cell.length_a   1.000
_cell.length_b   1.000
_cell.length_c   1.000
_cell.angle_alpha   90.00
_cell.angle_beta   90.00
_cell.angle_gamma   90.00
#
_symmetry.space_group_name_H-M   'P 1'
#
loop_
_entity.id
_entity.type
_entity.pdbx_description
1 polymer ?
#
loop_
_entity_poly.entity_id
_entity_poly.type
_entity_poly.pdbx_seq_one_letter_code
_entity_poly.pdbx_strand_id
1 'polypeptide(L)'
;MDNMVVFLKDHPKMRFMWCEIAFFELWWSAQNDSTKTLVKKFVSTGQLEIASGSWVMTDEATPFFPSTVDNIIEGQQFIYNELGKSFSRHGFLDFLV
;
A
#
# COMPACT_ATOMS: atom_id res chain seq x y z
N MET A 1 -4.00 -8.66 7.57
CA MET A 1 -2.56 -8.38 7.34
C MET A 1 -1.66 -8.91 8.45
N ASP A 2 -2.20 -9.43 9.55
CA ASP A 2 -1.39 -9.88 10.69
C ASP A 2 -0.44 -11.03 10.34
N ASN A 3 -0.91 -11.98 9.51
CA ASN A 3 -0.06 -13.07 9.01
C ASN A 3 1.10 -12.56 8.13
N MET A 4 0.91 -11.47 7.38
CA MET A 4 1.98 -10.85 6.59
C MET A 4 3.08 -10.33 7.53
N VAL A 5 2.70 -9.69 8.63
CA VAL A 5 3.65 -9.15 9.61
C VAL A 5 4.48 -10.27 10.24
N VAL A 6 3.84 -11.36 10.64
CA VAL A 6 4.52 -12.54 11.22
C VAL A 6 5.43 -13.18 10.17
N PHE A 7 4.93 -13.41 8.96
CA PHE A 7 5.68 -14.09 7.91
C PHE A 7 6.93 -13.31 7.45
N LEU A 8 6.79 -11.99 7.22
CA LEU A 8 7.91 -11.14 6.79
C LEU A 8 8.96 -10.94 7.87
N LYS A 9 8.55 -11.01 9.15
CA LYS A 9 9.47 -10.97 10.29
C LYS A 9 10.42 -12.17 10.28
N ASP A 10 9.88 -13.36 10.02
CA ASP A 10 10.64 -14.61 10.05
C ASP A 10 11.41 -14.88 8.75
N HIS A 11 10.98 -14.27 7.63
CA HIS A 11 11.57 -14.47 6.31
C HIS A 11 12.13 -13.17 5.71
N PRO A 12 13.33 -12.71 6.13
CA PRO A 12 13.90 -11.42 5.72
C PRO A 12 14.20 -11.29 4.23
N LYS A 13 14.28 -12.41 3.49
CA LYS A 13 14.52 -12.43 2.03
C LYS A 13 13.23 -12.38 1.20
N MET A 14 12.08 -12.58 1.82
CA MET A 14 10.80 -12.58 1.11
C MET A 14 10.27 -11.16 0.94
N ARG A 15 9.59 -10.96 -0.18
CA ARG A 15 8.96 -9.70 -0.57
C ARG A 15 7.47 -9.91 -0.72
N PHE A 16 6.69 -8.93 -0.30
CA PHE A 16 5.24 -8.92 -0.42
C PHE A 16 4.82 -7.58 -1.02
N MET A 17 3.86 -7.63 -1.94
CA MET A 17 3.31 -6.46 -2.60
C MET A 17 1.84 -6.29 -2.21
N TRP A 18 1.42 -5.05 -1.98
CA TRP A 18 0.06 -4.71 -1.61
C TRP A 18 -0.45 -3.52 -2.43
N CYS A 19 -1.70 -3.56 -2.91
CA CYS A 19 -2.24 -2.55 -3.82
C CYS A 19 -3.33 -1.68 -3.17
N GLU A 20 -4.24 -2.26 -2.39
CA GLU A 20 -5.45 -1.58 -1.96
C GLU A 20 -5.27 -0.81 -0.64
N ILE A 21 -5.17 0.52 -0.72
CA ILE A 21 -4.91 1.36 0.46
C ILE A 21 -6.08 1.44 1.43
N ALA A 22 -7.33 1.40 0.95
CA ALA A 22 -8.49 1.44 1.85
C ALA A 22 -8.47 0.31 2.90
N PHE A 23 -8.16 -0.93 2.49
CA PHE A 23 -8.04 -2.06 3.42
C PHE A 23 -6.80 -1.96 4.31
N PHE A 24 -5.72 -1.36 3.77
CA PHE A 24 -4.51 -1.12 4.53
C PHE A 24 -4.74 -0.10 5.64
N GLU A 25 -5.39 1.02 5.35
CA GLU A 25 -5.73 2.05 6.34
C GLU A 25 -6.62 1.45 7.44
N LEU A 26 -7.69 0.74 7.06
CA LEU A 26 -8.60 0.12 8.01
C LEU A 26 -7.86 -0.79 8.98
N TRP A 27 -6.97 -1.64 8.46
CA TRP A 27 -6.12 -2.49 9.29
C TRP A 27 -5.12 -1.66 10.12
N TRP A 28 -4.48 -0.65 9.52
CA TRP A 28 -3.46 0.21 10.14
C TRP A 28 -4.00 0.97 11.35
N SER A 29 -5.23 1.45 11.27
CA SER A 29 -5.90 2.18 12.36
C SER A 29 -6.01 1.37 13.65
N ALA A 30 -6.17 0.05 13.53
CA ALA A 30 -6.31 -0.88 14.65
C ALA A 30 -4.96 -1.40 15.22
N GLN A 31 -3.82 -1.02 14.62
CA GLN A 31 -2.52 -1.55 15.01
C GLN A 31 -1.84 -0.76 16.14
N ASN A 32 -1.14 -1.49 17.00
CA ASN A 32 -0.25 -0.92 18.02
C ASN A 32 1.04 -0.35 17.41
N ASP A 33 1.70 0.56 18.13
CA ASP A 33 2.93 1.23 17.67
C ASP A 33 4.07 0.27 17.33
N SER A 34 4.18 -0.85 18.04
CA SER A 34 5.19 -1.88 17.74
C SER A 34 4.98 -2.51 16.37
N THR A 35 3.74 -2.85 16.03
CA THR A 35 3.39 -3.40 14.70
C THR A 35 3.62 -2.36 13.62
N LYS A 36 3.17 -1.12 13.85
CA LYS A 36 3.38 0.00 12.91
C LYS A 36 4.86 0.23 12.63
N THR A 37 5.70 0.18 13.67
CA THR A 37 7.17 0.31 13.52
C THR A 37 7.76 -0.83 12.69
N LEU A 38 7.29 -2.06 12.90
CA LEU A 38 7.75 -3.22 12.13
C LEU A 38 7.38 -3.10 10.65
N VAL A 39 6.14 -2.69 10.36
CA VAL A 39 5.68 -2.47 8.98
C VAL A 39 6.48 -1.35 8.30
N LYS A 40 6.72 -0.22 8.99
CA LYS A 40 7.60 0.85 8.47
C LYS A 40 9.00 0.33 8.16
N LYS A 41 9.52 -0.62 8.95
CA LYS A 41 10.79 -1.30 8.66
C LYS A 41 10.70 -2.21 7.42
N PHE A 42 9.62 -2.96 7.24
CA PHE A 42 9.44 -3.76 6.03
C PHE A 42 9.36 -2.89 4.77
N VAL A 43 8.68 -1.75 4.86
CA VAL A 43 8.63 -0.76 3.79
C VAL A 43 10.01 -0.15 3.53
N SER A 44 10.75 0.21 4.59
CA SER A 44 12.09 0.82 4.44
C SER A 44 13.10 -0.14 3.78
N THR A 45 13.06 -1.41 4.18
CA THR A 45 13.91 -2.49 3.65
C THR A 45 13.46 -3.04 2.29
N GLY A 46 12.25 -2.70 1.82
CA GLY A 46 11.69 -3.19 0.56
C GLY A 46 11.13 -4.61 0.63
N GLN A 47 10.95 -5.16 1.84
CA GLN A 47 10.22 -6.41 2.05
C GLN A 47 8.72 -6.24 1.84
N LEU A 48 8.18 -5.05 2.13
CA LEU A 48 6.81 -4.68 1.82
C LEU A 48 6.82 -3.56 0.78
N GLU A 49 6.23 -3.81 -0.37
CA GLU A 49 6.06 -2.82 -1.43
C GLU A 49 4.59 -2.48 -1.60
N ILE A 50 4.30 -1.18 -1.64
CA ILE A 50 2.98 -0.68 -1.97
C ILE A 50 2.96 -0.40 -3.48
N ALA A 51 2.10 -1.10 -4.20
CA ALA A 51 1.92 -0.99 -5.64
C ALA A 51 0.73 -0.08 -5.96
N SER A 52 0.87 0.77 -7.00
CA SER A 52 -0.12 1.78 -7.44
C SER A 52 -0.36 2.90 -6.40
N GLY A 53 -0.73 2.53 -5.17
CA GLY A 53 -0.97 3.43 -4.05
C GLY A 53 -2.29 4.18 -4.18
N SER A 54 -3.22 3.66 -4.98
CA SER A 54 -4.58 4.17 -5.14
C SER A 54 -5.46 3.70 -3.98
N TRP A 55 -6.46 4.50 -3.60
CA TRP A 55 -7.38 4.16 -2.52
C TRP A 55 -8.14 2.85 -2.77
N VAL A 56 -8.61 2.66 -4.01
CA VAL A 56 -9.34 1.47 -4.48
C VAL A 56 -8.89 1.16 -5.91
N MET A 57 -8.91 -0.12 -6.30
CA MET A 57 -8.80 -0.51 -7.70
C MET A 57 -10.09 -0.07 -8.43
N THR A 58 -10.00 1.04 -9.15
CA THR A 58 -11.15 1.62 -9.86
C THR A 58 -11.42 0.81 -11.13
N ASP A 59 -12.69 0.60 -11.50
CA ASP A 59 -13.04 -0.04 -12.77
C ASP A 59 -12.49 0.76 -13.96
N GLU A 60 -11.83 0.07 -14.89
CA GLU A 60 -11.14 0.66 -16.04
C GLU A 60 -12.03 0.79 -17.29
N ALA A 61 -13.19 0.12 -17.32
CA ALA A 61 -14.08 0.17 -18.49
C ALA A 61 -14.84 1.50 -18.61
N THR A 62 -15.20 2.13 -17.48
CA THR A 62 -15.87 3.44 -17.46
C THR A 62 -15.46 4.35 -16.28
N PRO A 63 -14.17 4.66 -16.08
CA PRO A 63 -13.74 5.53 -15.00
C PRO A 63 -14.17 6.98 -15.25
N PHE A 64 -14.86 7.58 -14.27
CA PHE A 64 -15.03 9.04 -14.25
C PHE A 64 -13.68 9.66 -13.85
N PHE A 65 -12.98 10.20 -14.85
CA PHE A 65 -11.58 10.67 -14.72
C PHE A 65 -11.28 11.49 -13.45
N PRO A 66 -12.09 12.50 -13.06
CA PRO A 66 -11.85 13.23 -11.81
C PRO A 66 -11.84 12.33 -10.56
N SER A 67 -12.76 11.37 -10.48
CA SER A 67 -12.84 10.45 -9.34
C SER A 67 -11.65 9.48 -9.29
N THR A 68 -11.09 9.11 -10.44
CA THR A 68 -9.85 8.30 -10.49
C THR A 68 -8.66 9.11 -9.97
N VAL A 69 -8.57 10.38 -10.32
CA VAL A 69 -7.49 11.27 -9.82
C VAL A 69 -7.61 11.44 -8.31
N ASP A 70 -8.82 11.72 -7.79
CA ASP A 70 -9.04 11.86 -6.35
C ASP A 70 -8.68 10.55 -5.61
N ASN A 71 -9.05 9.40 -6.17
CA ASN A 71 -8.71 8.09 -5.60
C ASN A 71 -7.20 7.85 -5.46
N ILE A 72 -6.43 8.25 -6.48
CA ILE A 72 -4.96 8.15 -6.44
C ILE A 72 -4.40 9.13 -5.40
N ILE A 73 -4.89 10.37 -5.37
CA ILE A 73 -4.41 11.39 -4.44
C ILE A 73 -4.62 10.95 -2.99
N GLU A 74 -5.80 10.47 -2.64
CA GLU A 74 -6.12 10.02 -1.27
C GLU A 74 -5.21 8.87 -0.81
N GLY A 75 -5.03 7.84 -1.65
CA GLY A 75 -4.14 6.74 -1.34
C GLY A 75 -2.69 7.17 -1.17
N GLN A 76 -2.21 8.08 -2.02
CA GLN A 76 -0.85 8.61 -1.95
C GLN A 76 -0.63 9.50 -0.72
N GLN A 77 -1.63 10.33 -0.35
CA GLN A 77 -1.56 11.14 0.85
C GLN A 77 -1.45 10.28 2.12
N PHE A 78 -2.24 9.21 2.21
CA PHE A 78 -2.15 8.27 3.32
C PHE A 78 -0.75 7.65 3.41
N ILE A 79 -0.21 7.13 2.30
CA ILE A 79 1.13 6.51 2.27
C ILE A 79 2.20 7.52 2.69
N TYR A 80 2.13 8.76 2.20
CA TYR A 80 3.09 9.79 2.54
C TYR A 80 3.06 10.12 4.04
N ASN A 81 1.88 10.30 4.60
CA ASN A 81 1.70 10.68 6.00
C ASN A 81 2.10 9.56 6.96
N GLU A 82 1.69 8.31 6.68
CA GLU A 82 1.86 7.20 7.62
C GLU A 82 3.17 6.44 7.43
N LEU A 83 3.58 6.20 6.18
CA LEU A 83 4.74 5.36 5.85
C LEU A 83 5.99 6.18 5.49
N GLY A 84 5.86 7.48 5.24
CA GLY A 84 6.99 8.39 5.00
C GLY A 84 7.78 8.10 3.71
N LYS A 85 7.23 7.28 2.80
CA LYS A 85 7.80 7.02 1.48
C LYS A 85 6.91 7.60 0.39
N SER A 86 7.52 8.28 -0.57
CA SER A 86 6.86 8.71 -1.81
C SER A 86 7.14 7.67 -2.89
N PHE A 87 6.05 7.16 -3.49
CA PHE A 87 5.96 6.51 -4.80
C PHE A 87 6.94 5.35 -5.12
N SER A 88 6.41 4.12 -5.23
CA SER A 88 7.12 3.04 -5.94
C SER A 88 7.07 3.30 -7.44
N ARG A 89 8.23 3.37 -8.11
CA ARG A 89 8.35 3.64 -9.55
C ARG A 89 7.77 2.55 -10.46
N HIS A 90 7.26 1.45 -9.90
CA HIS A 90 6.68 0.35 -10.64
C HIS A 90 5.16 0.53 -10.63
N GLY A 91 4.60 1.01 -11.73
CA GLY A 91 3.16 0.94 -11.97
C GLY A 91 2.74 -0.52 -11.94
N PHE A 92 1.76 -0.85 -11.09
CA PHE A 92 1.08 -2.12 -11.18
C PHE A 92 0.18 -2.10 -12.42
N LEU A 93 -0.09 -3.26 -13.01
CA LEU A 93 -0.72 -3.44 -14.33
C LEU A 93 -2.21 -3.06 -14.35
N ASP A 94 -2.53 -1.83 -14.00
CA ASP A 94 -3.86 -1.22 -14.07
C ASP A 94 -4.07 -0.51 -15.44
N PHE A 95 -3.33 -0.93 -16.49
CA PHE A 95 -3.32 -0.31 -17.83
C PHE A 95 -3.42 -1.32 -18.98
N LEU A 96 -3.67 -2.60 -18.69
CA LEU A 96 -3.74 -3.66 -19.69
C LEU A 96 -5.00 -4.50 -19.49
N VAL A 97 -6.17 -3.87 -19.60
CA VAL A 97 -7.37 -4.47 -20.18
C VAL A 97 -8.01 -3.47 -21.14
#